data_AF-A0A1H4F191-F1
#
_entry.id   AF-A0A1H4F191-F1
#
_cell.length_a   1.000
_cell.length_b   1.000
_cell.length_c   1.000
_cell.angle_alpha   90.00
_cell.angle_beta   90.00
_cell.angle_gamma   90.00
#
_symmetry.space_group_name_H-M   'P 1'
#
loop_
_entity.id
_entity.type
_entity.pdbx_description
1 polymer ?
#
loop_
_entity_poly.entity_id
_entity_poly.type
_entity_poly.pdbx_seq_one_letter_code
_entity_poly.pdbx_strand_id
1 'polypeptide(L)'
;MARKKRIWYPKEHEKLYEEIIKTGCVLSEYPPGTTPKNFYFPMRNRLISALSDKLYVIGVGRNSGTSSTIESGEKYGREIELVA
;
A
#
# COMPACT_ATOMS: atom_id res chain seq x y z
N MET A 1 6.75 28.72 -5.90
CA MET A 1 6.74 27.58 -4.95
C MET A 1 6.96 26.30 -5.74
N ALA A 2 8.14 25.69 -5.66
CA ALA A 2 8.49 24.54 -6.50
C ALA A 2 7.50 23.38 -6.24
N ARG A 3 6.84 22.87 -7.28
CA ARG A 3 6.01 21.67 -7.20
C ARG A 3 6.89 20.53 -6.71
N LYS A 4 6.71 20.10 -5.47
CA LYS A 4 7.39 18.92 -4.92
C LYS A 4 7.15 17.73 -5.86
N LYS A 5 8.23 17.14 -6.40
CA LYS A 5 8.16 16.06 -7.40
C LYS A 5 7.50 14.82 -6.80
N ARG A 6 6.36 14.40 -7.36
CA ARG A 6 5.71 13.13 -7.02
C ARG A 6 6.42 12.00 -7.77
N ILE A 7 6.56 10.84 -7.13
CA ILE A 7 7.13 9.63 -7.74
C ILE A 7 6.05 8.57 -7.69
N TRP A 8 5.52 8.22 -8.87
CA TRP A 8 4.57 7.13 -9.03
C TRP A 8 5.32 5.82 -9.22
N TYR A 9 4.93 4.80 -8.46
CA TYR A 9 5.48 3.46 -8.57
C TYR A 9 4.38 2.40 -8.50
N PRO A 10 4.38 1.40 -9.39
CA PRO A 10 5.17 1.35 -10.62
C PRO A 10 4.79 2.53 -11.56
N LYS A 11 5.70 2.97 -12.44
CA LYS A 11 5.51 4.20 -13.24
C LYS A 11 4.31 4.05 -14.20
N GLU A 12 4.10 2.83 -14.67
CA GLU A 12 3.03 2.41 -15.55
C GLU A 12 1.63 2.70 -14.96
N HIS A 13 1.51 2.84 -13.64
CA HIS A 13 0.26 3.17 -12.95
C HIS A 13 0.03 4.68 -12.78
N GLU A 14 0.82 5.56 -13.40
CA GLU A 14 0.67 7.02 -13.27
C GLU A 14 -0.76 7.52 -13.54
N LYS A 15 -1.39 7.05 -14.62
CA LYS A 15 -2.79 7.41 -14.93
C LYS A 15 -3.76 6.97 -13.84
N LEU A 16 -3.56 5.78 -13.28
CA LEU A 16 -4.39 5.26 -12.19
C LEU A 16 -4.25 6.13 -10.94
N TYR A 17 -3.04 6.55 -10.58
CA TYR A 17 -2.84 7.49 -9.47
C TYR A 17 -3.57 8.82 -9.70
N GLU A 18 -3.51 9.37 -10.91
CA GLU A 18 -4.23 10.60 -11.26
C GLU A 18 -5.75 10.44 -11.15
N GLU A 19 -6.28 9.28 -11.56
CA GLU A 19 -7.70 8.96 -11.42
C GLU A 19 -8.13 8.81 -9.96
N ILE A 20 -7.36 8.07 -9.15
CA ILE A 20 -7.63 7.89 -7.71
C ILE A 20 -7.66 9.24 -6.99
N ILE A 21 -6.75 10.17 -7.31
CA ILE A 21 -6.66 11.47 -6.62
C ILE A 21 -7.85 12.40 -6.94
N LYS A 22 -8.55 12.19 -8.05
CA LYS A 22 -9.74 12.99 -8.39
C LYS A 22 -10.90 12.76 -7.42
N THR A 23 -11.03 11.56 -6.88
CA THR A 23 -12.19 11.16 -6.05
C THR A 23 -11.80 10.52 -4.72
N GLY A 24 -10.52 10.30 -4.47
CA GLY A 24 -9.99 9.59 -3.31
C GLY A 24 -8.66 10.17 -2.83
N CYS A 25 -7.80 9.31 -2.30
CA CYS A 25 -6.57 9.73 -1.64
C CYS A 25 -5.42 8.76 -1.93
N VAL A 26 -4.21 9.32 -1.98
CA VAL A 26 -2.94 8.57 -2.04
C VAL A 26 -2.08 9.05 -0.87
N LEU A 27 -1.76 8.13 0.04
CA LEU A 27 -1.01 8.40 1.26
C LEU A 27 0.43 7.87 1.14
N SER A 28 1.40 8.60 1.66
CA SER A 28 2.78 8.16 1.85
C SER A 28 3.36 8.78 3.13
N GLU A 29 4.13 8.00 3.88
CA GLU A 29 4.91 8.49 5.03
C GLU A 29 6.26 9.11 4.61
N TYR A 30 6.62 8.99 3.33
CA TYR A 30 7.91 9.46 2.83
C TYR A 30 7.81 10.85 2.18
N PRO A 31 8.82 11.72 2.35
CA PRO A 31 8.84 13.02 1.71
C PRO A 31 8.74 12.92 0.17
N PRO A 32 8.13 13.90 -0.52
CA PRO A 32 8.10 13.94 -1.97
C PRO A 32 9.50 13.89 -2.59
N GLY A 33 9.65 13.15 -3.69
CA GLY A 33 10.93 12.88 -4.35
C GLY A 33 11.65 11.64 -3.81
N THR A 34 11.13 10.97 -2.79
CA THR A 34 11.67 9.70 -2.29
C THR A 34 11.45 8.59 -3.31
N THR A 35 12.54 7.96 -3.77
CA THR A 35 12.47 6.81 -4.69
C THR A 35 12.08 5.53 -3.96
N PRO A 36 11.36 4.60 -4.62
CA PRO A 36 10.97 3.32 -4.02
C PRO A 36 12.21 2.46 -3.69
N LYS A 37 12.18 1.80 -2.54
CA LYS A 37 13.19 0.83 -2.09
C LYS A 37 12.48 -0.42 -1.59
N ASN A 38 13.12 -1.58 -1.71
CA ASN A 38 12.51 -2.88 -1.37
C ASN A 38 11.94 -2.92 0.05
N PHE A 39 12.62 -2.33 1.03
CA PHE A 39 12.15 -2.32 2.41
C PHE A 39 10.98 -1.36 2.68
N TYR A 40 10.69 -0.42 1.76
CA TYR A 40 9.53 0.46 1.90
C TYR A 40 8.20 -0.27 1.64
N PHE A 41 8.18 -1.37 0.88
CA PHE A 41 6.94 -2.07 0.56
C PHE A 41 6.31 -2.74 1.79
N PRO A 42 7.02 -3.57 2.57
CA PRO A 42 6.47 -4.12 3.82
C PRO A 42 6.11 -3.02 4.82
N MET A 43 6.94 -1.97 4.90
CA MET A 43 6.68 -0.81 5.77
C MET A 43 5.41 -0.05 5.40
N ARG A 44 5.04 0.01 4.12
CA ARG A 44 3.76 0.61 3.67
C ARG A 44 2.61 -0.35 3.92
N ASN A 45 2.79 -1.66 3.74
CA ASN A 45 1.72 -2.65 3.88
C ASN A 45 1.06 -2.62 5.26
N ARG A 46 1.82 -2.34 6.33
CA ARG A 46 1.23 -2.15 7.66
C ARG A 46 0.17 -1.03 7.70
N LEU A 47 0.32 0.03 6.90
CA LEU A 47 -0.65 1.13 6.83
C LEU A 47 -1.94 0.66 6.18
N ILE A 48 -1.86 -0.24 5.20
CA ILE A 48 -3.04 -0.83 4.56
C ILE A 48 -3.86 -1.53 5.63
N SER A 49 -3.25 -2.44 6.39
CA SER A 49 -3.92 -3.16 7.48
C SER A 49 -4.39 -2.25 8.61
N ALA A 50 -3.61 -1.23 8.96
CA ALA A 50 -3.98 -0.30 10.03
C ALA A 50 -5.21 0.55 9.67
N LEU A 51 -5.36 0.94 8.39
CA LEU A 51 -6.46 1.80 7.91
C LEU A 51 -7.70 1.02 7.45
N SER A 52 -7.60 -0.31 7.31
CA SER A 52 -8.72 -1.16 6.94
C SER A 52 -9.46 -1.69 8.18
N ASP A 53 -10.78 -1.79 8.11
CA ASP A 53 -11.58 -2.49 9.12
C ASP A 53 -11.48 -4.02 8.97
N LYS A 54 -11.43 -4.49 7.71
CA LYS A 54 -11.33 -5.90 7.32
C LYS A 54 -10.43 -6.06 6.09
N LEU A 55 -9.71 -7.17 6.01
CA LEU A 55 -8.84 -7.53 4.90
C LEU A 55 -9.40 -8.72 4.12
N TYR A 56 -9.63 -8.54 2.82
CA TYR A 56 -9.98 -9.62 1.89
C TYR A 56 -8.75 -10.02 1.10
N VAL A 57 -8.37 -11.30 1.18
CA VAL A 57 -7.16 -11.85 0.57
C VAL A 57 -7.54 -12.80 -0.56
N ILE A 58 -7.20 -12.41 -1.80
CA ILE A 58 -7.49 -13.20 -3.01
C ILE A 58 -6.42 -14.26 -3.32
N GLY A 59 -5.26 -14.20 -2.68
CA GLY A 59 -4.16 -15.12 -2.92
C GLY A 59 -2.92 -14.78 -2.10
N VAL A 60 -2.28 -15.80 -1.54
CA VAL A 60 -1.07 -15.68 -0.74
C VAL A 60 -0.10 -16.79 -1.11
N GLY A 61 1.09 -16.39 -1.57
CA GLY A 61 2.19 -17.31 -1.88
C GLY A 61 3.27 -17.29 -0.81
N ARG A 62 4.11 -18.33 -0.79
CA ARG A 62 5.31 -18.35 0.07
C ARG A 62 6.21 -17.17 -0.31
N ASN A 63 6.63 -16.38 0.68
CA ASN A 63 7.41 -15.13 0.50
C ASN A 63 6.71 -14.04 -0.33
N SER A 64 5.37 -14.05 -0.40
CA SER A 64 4.63 -12.99 -1.09
C SER A 64 4.57 -11.71 -0.25
N GLY A 65 4.49 -10.55 -0.92
CA GLY A 65 4.27 -9.27 -0.23
C GLY A 65 2.96 -9.25 0.57
N THR A 66 1.96 -10.04 0.16
CA THR A 66 0.68 -10.21 0.84
C THR A 66 0.83 -10.70 2.28
N SER A 67 1.78 -11.60 2.55
CA SER A 67 2.00 -12.16 3.89
C SER A 67 2.29 -11.06 4.92
N SER A 68 3.10 -10.05 4.57
CA SER A 68 3.40 -8.92 5.48
C SER A 68 2.17 -8.08 5.84
N THR A 69 1.19 -7.98 4.94
CA THR A 69 -0.08 -7.29 5.18
C THR A 69 -0.95 -8.10 6.15
N ILE A 70 -1.01 -9.42 5.96
CA ILE A 70 -1.76 -10.35 6.83
C ILE A 70 -1.18 -10.30 8.24
N GLU A 71 0.14 -10.49 8.40
CA GLU A 71 0.84 -10.43 9.69
C GLU A 71 0.58 -9.12 10.43
N SER A 72 0.61 -7.99 9.71
CA SER A 72 0.28 -6.68 10.29
C SER A 72 -1.19 -6.58 10.70
N GLY A 73 -2.11 -7.12 9.89
CA GLY A 73 -3.54 -7.16 10.18
C GLY A 73 -3.87 -7.96 11.43
N GLU A 74 -3.28 -9.16 11.56
CA GLU A 74 -3.43 -10.00 12.76
C GLU A 74 -2.94 -9.27 14.01
N LYS A 75 -1.78 -8.60 13.92
CA LYS A 75 -1.23 -7.81 15.02
C LYS A 75 -2.14 -6.65 15.44
N TYR A 76 -2.86 -6.05 14.48
CA TYR A 76 -3.81 -4.98 14.74
C TYR A 76 -5.23 -5.48 15.08
N GLY A 77 -5.44 -6.80 15.15
CA GLY A 77 -6.76 -7.38 15.43
C GLY A 77 -7.78 -7.16 14.31
N ARG A 78 -7.33 -7.07 13.04
CA ARG A 78 -8.21 -6.95 11.89
C ARG A 78 -8.82 -8.29 11.53
N GLU A 79 -10.08 -8.26 11.10
CA GLU A 79 -10.71 -9.43 10.50
C GLU A 79 -10.05 -9.71 9.14
N ILE A 80 -9.71 -10.97 8.88
CA ILE A 80 -9.04 -11.40 7.65
C ILE A 80 -9.82 -12.55 7.05
N GLU A 81 -10.20 -12.40 5.78
CA GLU A 81 -10.96 -13.40 5.04
C GLU A 81 -10.20 -13.77 3.75
N LEU A 82 -9.99 -15.08 3.55
CA LEU A 82 -9.51 -15.61 2.28
C LEU A 82 -10.73 -15.83 1.36
N VAL A 83 -10.69 -15.20 0.19
CA VAL A 83 -11.80 -15.22 -0.80
C VAL A 83 -11.49 -16.16 -1.96
N ALA A 84 -10.69 -17.21 -1.70
CA ALA A 84 -10.20 -18.14 -2.72
C ALA A 84 -11.27 -19.13 -3.18
#